data_AF-A0AA39PWM1-F1
#
_entry.id   AF-A0AA39PWM1-F1
#
_cell.length_a   1.000
_cell.length_b   1.000
_cell.length_c   1.000
_cell.angle_alpha   90.00
_cell.angle_beta   90.00
_cell.angle_gamma   90.00
#
_symmetry.space_group_name_H-M   'P 1'
#
loop_
_entity.id
_entity.type
_entity.pdbx_description
1 polymer ?
#
loop_
_entity_poly.entity_id
_entity_poly.type
_entity_poly.pdbx_seq_one_letter_code
_entity_poly.pdbx_strand_id
1 'polypeptide(L)'
;MNSRIKSRANTSGSTTDSNSITAVASAAVSFEYASLRHRSHCPLGIYVVPSKESLFIWDAIFFVHQGYYADGIFKFRLLFPPDYPERPPTVQFITEMFHPLISSNGIFNLAPRFHPWRPKEHFVFHVLHYIKTSFKKPVLDKTVEADCLNKEAYRYHDSTGSFASLAAQSSLLSQSPSSLFERDLPPSNKSRGMILREFKPQQLQEMRTKLGLAEWDGE
;
A
#
# COMPACT_ATOMS: atom_id res chain seq x y z
N MET A 1 -33.80 34.19 52.09
CA MET A 1 -33.79 32.77 51.66
C MET A 1 -34.25 32.72 50.21
N ASN A 2 -33.29 32.56 49.29
CA ASN A 2 -33.47 32.78 47.86
C ASN A 2 -34.21 31.62 47.18
N SER A 3 -35.36 31.88 46.56
CA SER A 3 -36.05 30.94 45.67
C SER A 3 -35.52 31.08 44.24
N ARG A 4 -34.98 29.98 43.74
CA ARG A 4 -34.22 29.85 42.49
C ARG A 4 -35.14 29.81 41.26
N ILE A 5 -34.84 30.68 40.30
CA ILE A 5 -35.31 30.67 38.92
C ILE A 5 -34.89 29.34 38.26
N LYS A 6 -35.85 28.55 37.75
CA LYS A 6 -35.57 27.41 36.85
C LYS A 6 -35.60 27.91 35.40
N SER A 7 -34.44 28.26 34.87
CA SER A 7 -34.24 28.46 33.44
C SER A 7 -34.04 27.11 32.74
N ARG A 8 -34.68 27.02 31.58
CA ARG A 8 -34.68 25.92 30.62
C ARG A 8 -33.31 25.83 29.96
N ALA A 9 -32.68 24.65 29.99
CA ALA A 9 -31.52 24.33 29.17
C ALA A 9 -31.86 23.11 28.31
N ASN A 10 -32.02 23.36 27.01
CA ASN A 10 -31.87 22.37 25.96
C ASN A 10 -30.44 21.86 26.00
N THR A 11 -30.25 20.56 26.13
CA THR A 11 -28.97 19.91 25.81
C THR A 11 -29.22 18.83 24.77
N SER A 12 -29.30 19.28 23.53
CA SER A 12 -28.84 18.52 22.37
C SER A 12 -27.35 18.25 22.53
N GLY A 13 -26.97 16.99 22.71
CA GLY A 13 -25.59 16.55 22.82
C GLY A 13 -25.46 15.14 22.28
N SER A 14 -25.64 14.97 20.97
CA SER A 14 -25.20 13.78 20.25
C SER A 14 -23.68 13.87 20.09
N THR A 15 -22.95 13.32 21.07
CA THR A 15 -21.53 13.00 20.90
C THR A 15 -21.43 11.74 20.04
N THR A 16 -21.20 11.92 18.75
CA THR A 16 -20.91 10.87 17.78
C THR A 16 -19.52 10.29 18.10
N ASP A 17 -19.48 9.07 18.63
CA ASP A 17 -18.25 8.28 18.73
C ASP A 17 -17.81 7.87 17.31
N SER A 18 -16.92 8.65 16.72
CA SER A 18 -16.59 8.63 15.29
C SER A 18 -15.65 7.49 14.85
N ASN A 19 -15.37 6.49 15.69
CA ASN A 19 -14.41 5.42 15.37
C ASN A 19 -14.85 4.00 15.79
N SER A 20 -16.14 3.75 15.96
CA SER A 20 -16.61 2.37 16.15
C SER A 20 -16.54 1.60 14.82
N ILE A 21 -15.64 0.62 14.75
CA ILE A 21 -15.57 -0.30 13.61
C ILE A 21 -16.90 -1.05 13.53
N THR A 22 -17.59 -0.95 12.40
CA THR A 22 -18.87 -1.63 12.21
C THR A 22 -18.67 -3.11 11.87
N ALA A 23 -19.62 -3.96 12.28
CA ALA A 23 -19.62 -5.37 11.91
C ALA A 23 -19.68 -5.56 10.38
N VAL A 24 -20.40 -4.66 9.69
CA VAL A 24 -20.50 -4.62 8.23
C VAL A 24 -19.14 -4.36 7.60
N ALA A 25 -18.39 -3.37 8.08
CA ALA A 25 -17.06 -3.07 7.58
C ALA A 25 -16.09 -4.23 7.80
N SER A 26 -16.17 -4.90 8.95
CA SER A 26 -15.33 -6.06 9.25
C SER A 26 -15.63 -7.24 8.32
N ALA A 27 -16.91 -7.49 8.04
CA ALA A 27 -17.34 -8.51 7.09
C ALA A 27 -16.89 -8.17 5.66
N ALA A 28 -17.01 -6.90 5.24
CA ALA A 28 -16.58 -6.43 3.94
C ALA A 28 -15.07 -6.62 3.74
N VAL A 29 -14.24 -6.17 4.67
CA VAL A 29 -12.78 -6.35 4.61
C VAL A 29 -12.40 -7.83 4.59
N SER A 30 -13.07 -8.67 5.38
CA SER A 30 -12.82 -10.12 5.38
C SER A 30 -13.16 -10.76 4.03
N PHE A 31 -14.27 -10.33 3.42
CA PHE A 31 -14.69 -10.79 2.10
C PHE A 31 -13.70 -10.35 1.00
N GLU A 32 -13.21 -9.11 1.05
CA GLU A 32 -12.19 -8.60 0.13
C GLU A 32 -10.92 -9.45 0.21
N TYR A 33 -10.47 -9.79 1.42
CA TYR A 33 -9.27 -10.62 1.59
C TYR A 33 -9.48 -12.03 1.03
N ALA A 34 -10.63 -12.64 1.30
CA ALA A 34 -10.99 -13.94 0.74
C ALA A 34 -11.01 -13.90 -0.80
N SER A 35 -11.45 -12.79 -1.39
CA SER A 35 -11.50 -12.60 -2.84
C SER A 35 -10.11 -12.61 -3.48
N LEU A 36 -9.05 -12.20 -2.78
CA LEU A 36 -7.68 -12.21 -3.30
C LEU A 36 -7.15 -13.62 -3.59
N ARG A 37 -7.81 -14.67 -3.08
CA ARG A 37 -7.48 -16.07 -3.39
C ARG A 37 -7.80 -16.43 -4.85
N HIS A 38 -8.63 -15.66 -5.53
CA HIS A 38 -8.88 -15.84 -6.96
C HIS A 38 -7.64 -15.41 -7.76
N ARG A 39 -7.23 -16.25 -8.71
CA ARG A 39 -5.98 -16.07 -9.49
C ARG A 39 -5.91 -14.73 -10.24
N SER A 40 -7.04 -14.14 -10.59
CA SER A 40 -7.13 -12.87 -11.32
C SER A 40 -7.20 -11.63 -10.42
N HIS A 41 -7.36 -11.79 -9.10
CA HIS A 41 -7.58 -10.66 -8.20
C HIS A 41 -6.27 -10.12 -7.62
N CYS A 42 -5.34 -10.97 -7.18
CA CYS A 42 -4.03 -10.51 -6.76
C CYS A 42 -3.07 -10.42 -7.96
N PRO A 43 -2.62 -9.22 -8.37
CA PRO A 43 -1.74 -9.09 -9.51
C PRO A 43 -0.35 -9.68 -9.22
N LEU A 44 0.26 -10.32 -10.23
CA LEU A 44 1.60 -10.91 -10.10
C LEU A 44 2.63 -9.90 -9.58
N GLY A 45 3.48 -10.35 -8.65
CA GLY A 45 4.49 -9.51 -8.01
C GLY A 45 3.97 -8.71 -6.81
N ILE A 46 2.66 -8.71 -6.53
CA ILE A 46 2.11 -8.13 -5.31
C ILE A 46 1.72 -9.26 -4.35
N TYR A 47 2.18 -9.13 -3.10
CA TYR A 47 1.84 -10.01 -2.00
C TYR A 47 1.19 -9.16 -0.92
N VAL A 48 0.08 -9.64 -0.35
CA VAL A 48 -0.71 -8.91 0.63
C VAL A 48 -1.09 -9.83 1.77
N VAL A 49 -0.93 -9.37 3.00
CA VAL A 49 -1.37 -10.07 4.21
C VAL A 49 -2.00 -9.08 5.18
N PRO A 50 -3.03 -9.47 5.94
CA PRO A 50 -3.54 -8.64 7.03
C PRO A 50 -2.46 -8.53 8.12
N SER A 51 -2.32 -7.33 8.68
CA SER A 51 -1.43 -7.08 9.81
C SER A 51 -1.93 -7.86 11.04
N LYS A 52 -0.98 -8.18 11.93
CA LYS A 52 -1.28 -8.80 13.23
C LYS A 52 -2.04 -7.88 14.17
N GLU A 53 -1.95 -6.57 13.95
CA GLU A 53 -2.57 -5.56 14.82
C GLU A 53 -4.06 -5.40 14.54
N SER A 54 -4.45 -5.40 13.27
CA SER A 54 -5.83 -5.18 12.86
C SER A 54 -6.09 -5.73 11.45
N LEU A 55 -7.27 -6.31 11.26
CA LEU A 55 -7.75 -6.73 9.94
C LEU A 55 -7.98 -5.55 8.99
N PHE A 56 -8.08 -4.32 9.51
CA PHE A 56 -8.23 -3.07 8.74
C PHE A 56 -6.88 -2.50 8.29
N ILE A 57 -5.79 -3.21 8.54
CA ILE A 57 -4.45 -2.83 8.11
C ILE A 57 -3.88 -4.01 7.35
N TRP A 58 -3.59 -3.85 6.06
CA TRP A 58 -2.94 -4.91 5.28
C TRP A 58 -1.54 -4.48 4.89
N ASP A 59 -0.56 -5.31 5.21
CA ASP A 59 0.81 -5.14 4.78
C ASP A 59 1.01 -5.82 3.44
N ALA A 60 1.67 -5.12 2.53
CA ALA A 60 1.88 -5.56 1.17
C ALA A 60 3.32 -5.31 0.70
N ILE A 61 3.78 -6.18 -0.19
CA ILE A 61 5.08 -6.07 -0.86
C ILE A 61 4.82 -6.13 -2.37
N PHE A 62 5.40 -5.19 -3.10
CA PHE A 62 5.36 -5.12 -4.55
C PHE A 62 6.76 -5.30 -5.14
N PHE A 63 6.93 -6.40 -5.86
CA PHE A 63 8.11 -6.71 -6.66
C PHE A 63 7.90 -6.22 -8.10
N VAL A 64 8.67 -5.23 -8.50
CA VAL A 64 8.63 -4.69 -9.85
C VAL A 64 9.69 -5.38 -10.70
N HIS A 65 9.27 -5.93 -11.84
CA HIS A 65 10.16 -6.74 -12.69
C HIS A 65 10.55 -6.03 -13.99
N GLN A 66 9.86 -4.94 -14.34
CA GLN A 66 10.02 -4.26 -15.63
C GLN A 66 9.71 -2.76 -15.51
N GLY A 67 10.26 -1.97 -16.42
CA GLY A 67 10.06 -0.51 -16.48
C GLY A 67 11.08 0.26 -15.67
N TYR A 68 10.78 1.54 -15.37
CA TYR A 68 11.70 2.46 -14.69
C TYR A 68 12.06 2.05 -13.26
N TYR A 69 11.22 1.21 -12.65
CA TYR A 69 11.39 0.72 -11.28
C TYR A 69 11.79 -0.76 -11.24
N ALA A 70 12.40 -1.28 -12.31
CA ALA A 70 12.80 -2.67 -12.38
C ALA A 70 13.67 -3.08 -11.18
N ASP A 71 13.47 -4.32 -10.73
CA ASP A 71 14.06 -4.94 -9.55
C ASP A 71 13.70 -4.28 -8.21
N GLY A 72 12.86 -3.24 -8.20
CA GLY A 72 12.40 -2.59 -6.98
C GLY A 72 11.52 -3.49 -6.10
N ILE A 73 11.72 -3.40 -4.78
CA ILE A 73 10.96 -4.12 -3.75
C ILE A 73 10.30 -3.09 -2.83
N PHE A 74 9.04 -2.75 -3.13
CA PHE A 74 8.33 -1.69 -2.42
C PHE A 74 7.38 -2.25 -1.38
N LYS A 75 7.59 -1.90 -0.11
CA LYS A 75 6.64 -2.19 0.99
C LYS A 75 5.58 -1.11 1.03
N PHE A 76 4.32 -1.49 1.12
CA PHE A 76 3.21 -0.57 1.29
C PHE A 76 2.13 -1.17 2.18
N ARG A 77 1.19 -0.33 2.61
CA ARG A 77 0.12 -0.69 3.51
C ARG A 77 -1.21 -0.17 2.97
N LEU A 78 -2.25 -1.00 3.09
CA LEU A 78 -3.63 -0.57 2.90
C LEU A 78 -4.26 -0.34 4.27
N LEU A 79 -4.80 0.87 4.46
CA LEU A 79 -5.49 1.28 5.67
C LEU A 79 -6.97 1.44 5.33
N PHE A 80 -7.79 0.53 5.88
CA PHE A 80 -9.23 0.54 5.67
C PHE A 80 -9.91 1.50 6.64
N PRO A 81 -10.80 2.37 6.18
CA PRO A 81 -11.56 3.24 7.06
C PRO A 81 -12.64 2.44 7.83
N PRO A 82 -13.12 2.92 8.99
CA PRO A 82 -14.10 2.21 9.82
C PRO A 82 -15.47 2.04 9.14
N ASP A 83 -15.76 2.85 8.12
CA ASP A 83 -16.96 2.86 7.29
C ASP A 83 -16.74 2.17 5.92
N TYR A 84 -15.67 1.39 5.74
CA TYR A 84 -15.50 0.58 4.52
C TYR A 84 -16.73 -0.33 4.28
N PRO A 85 -17.24 -0.47 3.04
CA PRO A 85 -16.69 0.00 1.77
C PRO A 85 -17.15 1.39 1.32
N GLU A 86 -17.83 2.20 2.15
CA GLU A 86 -18.36 3.50 1.73
C GLU A 86 -17.27 4.49 1.30
N ARG A 87 -16.07 4.36 1.87
CA ARG A 87 -14.87 5.12 1.49
C ARG A 87 -13.74 4.19 1.03
N PRO A 88 -12.86 4.67 0.12
CA PRO A 88 -11.72 3.89 -0.34
C PRO A 88 -10.71 3.63 0.80
N PRO A 89 -9.93 2.54 0.71
CA PRO A 89 -8.77 2.37 1.58
C PRO A 89 -7.69 3.40 1.23
N THR A 90 -6.93 3.84 2.22
CA THR A 90 -5.73 4.66 1.99
C THR A 90 -4.56 3.73 1.69
N VAL A 91 -3.81 4.02 0.64
CA VAL A 91 -2.59 3.29 0.27
C VAL A 91 -1.38 4.13 0.68
N GLN A 92 -0.53 3.57 1.52
CA GLN A 92 0.69 4.21 2.02
C GLN A 92 1.92 3.35 1.74
N PHE A 93 2.83 3.85 0.93
CA PHE A 93 4.16 3.28 0.74
C PHE A 93 5.03 3.56 1.97
N ILE A 94 5.63 2.49 2.49
CA ILE A 94 6.58 2.51 3.60
C ILE A 94 7.98 2.76 3.05
N THR A 95 8.29 2.15 1.90
CA THR A 95 9.52 2.40 1.17
C THR A 95 9.45 3.77 0.49
N GLU A 96 10.44 4.62 0.74
CA GLU A 96 10.58 5.90 0.05
C GLU A 96 10.82 5.67 -1.44
N MET A 97 10.08 6.38 -2.29
CA MET A 97 10.21 6.23 -3.73
C MET A 97 9.78 7.47 -4.49
N PHE A 98 10.44 7.69 -5.63
CA PHE A 98 10.16 8.82 -6.50
C PHE A 98 9.11 8.45 -7.56
N HIS A 99 7.84 8.83 -7.36
CA HIS A 99 6.74 8.53 -8.30
C HIS A 99 5.70 9.67 -8.34
N PRO A 100 5.11 10.02 -9.51
CA PRO A 100 4.22 11.19 -9.64
C PRO A 100 2.98 11.14 -8.72
N LEU A 101 2.37 9.96 -8.60
CA LEU A 101 1.17 9.74 -7.77
C LEU A 101 1.47 9.48 -6.28
N ILE A 102 2.73 9.50 -5.84
CA ILE A 102 3.11 9.21 -4.45
C ILE A 102 3.63 10.49 -3.80
N SER A 103 3.07 10.86 -2.65
CA SER A 103 3.54 12.02 -1.89
C SER A 103 4.87 11.73 -1.17
N SER A 104 5.53 12.77 -0.67
CA SER A 104 6.73 12.63 0.18
C SER A 104 6.50 11.76 1.43
N ASN A 105 5.25 11.66 1.89
CA ASN A 105 4.86 10.85 3.05
C ASN A 105 4.43 9.43 2.68
N GLY A 106 4.62 9.03 1.41
CA GLY A 106 4.27 7.71 0.88
C GLY A 106 2.80 7.53 0.51
N ILE A 107 1.94 8.54 0.63
CA ILE A 107 0.52 8.40 0.29
C ILE A 107 0.36 8.31 -1.22
N PHE A 108 -0.34 7.29 -1.70
CA PHE A 108 -0.63 7.08 -3.11
C PHE A 108 -2.00 7.64 -3.50
N ASN A 109 -2.06 8.39 -4.60
CA ASN A 109 -3.31 8.98 -5.08
C ASN A 109 -4.17 7.99 -5.88
N LEU A 110 -5.33 7.64 -5.32
CA LEU A 110 -6.34 6.79 -5.96
C LEU A 110 -7.32 7.58 -6.85
N ALA A 111 -7.36 8.91 -6.74
CA ALA A 111 -8.32 9.75 -7.44
C ALA A 111 -8.35 9.58 -8.97
N PRO A 112 -7.22 9.41 -9.69
CA PRO A 112 -7.24 9.37 -11.16
C PRO A 112 -8.08 8.22 -11.73
N ARG A 113 -8.26 7.15 -10.94
CA ARG A 113 -9.04 5.98 -11.36
C ARG A 113 -10.35 5.81 -10.59
N PHE A 114 -10.38 6.26 -9.34
CA PHE A 114 -11.44 5.90 -8.39
C PHE A 114 -12.20 7.11 -7.83
N HIS A 115 -12.12 8.28 -8.46
CA HIS A 115 -12.95 9.43 -8.10
C HIS A 115 -14.16 9.59 -9.06
N PRO A 116 -15.41 9.57 -8.56
CA PRO A 116 -15.83 9.25 -7.19
C PRO A 116 -15.70 7.75 -6.89
N TRP A 117 -15.51 7.41 -5.60
CA TRP A 117 -15.44 6.02 -5.16
C TRP A 117 -16.82 5.37 -5.22
N ARG A 118 -16.87 4.10 -5.65
CA ARG A 118 -18.10 3.34 -5.85
C ARG A 118 -18.03 2.01 -5.06
N PRO A 119 -18.60 1.95 -3.84
CA PRO A 119 -18.47 0.81 -2.91
C PRO A 119 -18.88 -0.57 -3.44
N LYS A 120 -19.68 -0.62 -4.52
CA LYS A 120 -20.19 -1.86 -5.13
C LYS A 120 -19.48 -2.25 -6.43
N GLU A 121 -18.69 -1.34 -7.00
CA GLU A 121 -17.96 -1.54 -8.26
C GLU A 121 -16.44 -1.59 -8.03
N HIS A 122 -15.95 -0.85 -7.03
CA HIS A 122 -14.55 -0.77 -6.70
C HIS A 122 -14.24 -1.69 -5.50
N PHE A 123 -13.29 -2.59 -5.72
CA PHE A 123 -12.83 -3.59 -4.76
C PHE A 123 -11.33 -3.41 -4.53
N VAL A 124 -10.79 -4.04 -3.50
CA VAL A 124 -9.35 -3.92 -3.18
C VAL A 124 -8.50 -4.44 -4.33
N PHE A 125 -8.93 -5.50 -5.01
CA PHE A 125 -8.17 -6.03 -6.13
C PHE A 125 -8.07 -5.05 -7.31
N HIS A 126 -9.08 -4.18 -7.53
CA HIS A 126 -8.99 -3.10 -8.51
C HIS A 126 -7.90 -2.10 -8.11
N VAL A 127 -7.81 -1.76 -6.82
CA VAL A 127 -6.76 -0.88 -6.27
C VAL A 127 -5.38 -1.50 -6.47
N LEU A 128 -5.19 -2.79 -6.17
CA LEU A 128 -3.92 -3.49 -6.36
C LEU A 128 -3.49 -3.49 -7.84
N HIS A 129 -4.43 -3.75 -8.76
CA HIS A 129 -4.14 -3.68 -10.19
C HIS A 129 -3.76 -2.26 -10.62
N TYR A 130 -4.46 -1.24 -10.10
CA TYR A 130 -4.16 0.14 -10.41
C TYR A 130 -2.75 0.54 -9.95
N ILE A 131 -2.38 0.19 -8.71
CA ILE A 131 -1.01 0.37 -8.18
C ILE A 131 -0.02 -0.28 -9.13
N LYS A 132 -0.20 -1.55 -9.53
CA LYS A 132 0.74 -2.20 -10.46
C LYS A 132 0.84 -1.48 -11.80
N THR A 133 -0.28 -1.00 -12.34
CA THR A 133 -0.30 -0.34 -13.64
C THR A 133 0.27 1.07 -13.60
N SER A 134 0.22 1.78 -12.47
CA SER A 134 0.74 3.16 -12.37
C SER A 134 2.25 3.24 -12.57
N PHE A 135 2.97 2.15 -12.33
CA PHE A 135 4.42 2.05 -12.53
C PHE A 135 4.78 1.78 -14.00
N LYS A 136 3.78 1.54 -14.86
CA LYS A 136 4.00 1.29 -16.29
C LYS A 136 3.97 2.58 -17.08
N LYS A 137 4.83 2.66 -18.09
CA LYS A 137 4.94 3.80 -19.02
C LYS A 137 3.58 4.32 -19.53
N PRO A 138 2.63 3.48 -20.00
CA PRO A 138 1.36 3.99 -20.55
C PRO A 138 0.46 4.71 -19.55
N VAL A 139 0.58 4.41 -18.25
CA VAL A 139 -0.20 5.10 -17.21
C VAL A 139 0.55 6.35 -16.76
N LEU A 140 1.87 6.28 -16.63
CA LEU A 140 2.70 7.47 -16.41
C LEU A 140 2.38 8.51 -17.48
N ASP A 141 2.54 8.17 -18.77
CA ASP A 141 2.31 9.05 -19.93
C ASP A 141 0.92 9.72 -19.97
N LYS A 142 -0.10 9.10 -19.33
CA LYS A 142 -1.49 9.61 -19.25
C LYS A 142 -1.79 10.39 -17.97
N THR A 143 -0.86 10.42 -17.03
CA THR A 143 -1.05 11.09 -15.74
C THR A 143 -1.12 12.61 -15.97
N VAL A 144 -2.03 13.28 -15.27
CA VAL A 144 -2.19 14.74 -15.33
C VAL A 144 -1.53 15.41 -14.13
N GLU A 145 -1.07 16.65 -14.28
CA GLU A 145 -0.41 17.39 -13.20
C GLU A 145 -1.29 17.54 -11.95
N ALA A 146 -2.60 17.76 -12.13
CA ALA A 146 -3.56 17.96 -11.05
C ALA A 146 -3.65 16.76 -10.08
N ASP A 147 -3.36 15.56 -10.58
CA ASP A 147 -3.39 14.32 -9.82
C ASP A 147 -2.04 13.95 -9.20
N CYS A 148 -0.96 14.64 -9.60
CA CYS A 148 0.38 14.35 -9.12
C CYS A 148 0.59 14.95 -7.73
N LEU A 149 0.82 14.06 -6.76
CA LEU A 149 1.22 14.46 -5.41
C LEU A 149 2.69 14.89 -5.37
N ASN A 150 3.53 14.32 -6.23
CA ASN A 150 4.92 14.71 -6.41
C ASN A 150 5.09 15.42 -7.76
N LYS A 151 5.09 16.75 -7.71
CA LYS A 151 5.28 17.61 -8.89
C LYS A 151 6.68 17.48 -9.50
N GLU A 152 7.69 17.14 -8.70
CA GLU A 152 9.04 16.93 -9.22
C GLU A 152 9.10 15.69 -10.09
N ALA A 153 8.41 14.63 -9.69
CA ALA A 153 8.30 13.40 -10.47
C ALA A 153 7.43 13.60 -11.73
N TYR A 154 6.49 14.54 -11.73
CA TYR A 154 5.70 14.88 -12.92
C TYR A 154 6.53 15.50 -14.05
N ARG A 155 7.65 16.17 -13.74
CA ARG A 155 8.62 16.70 -14.73
C ARG A 155 9.28 15.61 -15.61
N TYR A 156 8.91 14.34 -15.44
CA TYR A 156 9.30 13.27 -16.35
C TYR A 156 8.85 13.53 -17.80
N HIS A 157 7.76 14.29 -18.00
CA HIS A 157 7.33 14.75 -19.33
C HIS A 157 8.37 15.63 -20.01
N ASP A 158 9.17 16.37 -19.23
CA ASP A 158 10.20 17.28 -19.74
C ASP A 158 11.54 16.53 -19.94
N SER A 159 11.90 15.65 -19.00
CA SER A 159 13.14 14.86 -19.05
C SER A 159 12.93 13.43 -18.56
N THR A 160 12.71 12.52 -19.52
CA THR A 160 12.55 11.09 -19.22
C THR A 160 13.84 10.46 -18.67
N GLY A 161 15.01 10.96 -19.06
CA GLY A 161 16.30 10.44 -18.61
C GLY A 161 16.55 10.67 -17.12
N SER A 162 16.32 11.91 -16.64
CA SER A 162 16.47 12.26 -15.22
C SER A 162 15.49 11.48 -14.34
N PHE A 163 14.25 11.32 -14.80
CA PHE A 163 13.25 10.50 -14.10
C PHE A 163 13.69 9.04 -14.00
N ALA A 164 14.17 8.45 -15.10
CA ALA A 164 14.62 7.05 -15.11
C ALA A 164 15.74 6.81 -14.09
N SER A 165 16.71 7.73 -13.97
CA SER A 165 17.78 7.64 -12.99
C SER A 165 17.26 7.69 -11.55
N LEU A 166 16.33 8.58 -11.23
CA LEU A 166 15.75 8.71 -9.89
C LEU A 166 14.85 7.51 -9.51
N ALA A 167 14.10 6.99 -10.48
CA ALA A 167 13.30 5.77 -10.32
C ALA A 167 14.20 4.53 -10.09
N ALA A 168 15.31 4.42 -10.83
CA ALA A 168 16.31 3.37 -10.63
C ALA A 168 16.99 3.49 -9.26
N GLN A 169 17.32 4.70 -8.82
CA GLN A 169 17.85 4.94 -7.47
C GLN A 169 16.86 4.52 -6.39
N SER A 170 15.57 4.84 -6.55
CA SER A 170 14.51 4.39 -5.62
C SER A 170 14.47 2.86 -5.54
N SER A 171 14.63 2.18 -6.67
CA SER A 171 14.65 0.72 -6.76
C SER A 171 15.88 0.14 -6.06
N LEU A 172 17.07 0.70 -6.28
CA LEU A 172 18.30 0.27 -5.61
C LEU A 172 18.22 0.44 -4.08
N LEU A 173 17.72 1.57 -3.60
CA LEU A 173 17.56 1.83 -2.17
C LEU A 173 16.54 0.89 -1.52
N SER A 174 15.48 0.52 -2.26
CA SER A 174 14.47 -0.42 -1.79
C SER A 174 15.03 -1.83 -1.51
N GLN A 175 16.09 -2.23 -2.22
CA GLN A 175 16.77 -3.51 -2.03
C GLN A 175 17.77 -3.50 -0.88
N SER A 176 18.05 -2.34 -0.28
CA SER A 176 19.06 -2.24 0.77
C SER A 176 18.72 -3.14 1.96
N PRO A 177 19.72 -3.79 2.61
CA PRO A 177 19.49 -4.64 3.75
C PRO A 177 18.73 -3.96 4.89
N SER A 178 18.93 -2.65 5.10
CA SER A 178 18.20 -1.86 6.10
C SER A 178 16.73 -1.64 5.75
N SER A 179 16.38 -1.58 4.46
CA SER A 179 14.99 -1.47 4.00
C SER A 179 14.29 -2.83 3.99
N LEU A 180 14.99 -3.89 3.59
CA LEU A 180 14.45 -5.23 3.49
C LEU A 180 14.39 -5.96 4.83
N PHE A 181 15.51 -5.98 5.55
CA PHE A 181 15.73 -6.73 6.78
C PHE A 181 15.75 -5.76 7.96
N GLU A 182 14.70 -5.80 8.78
CA GLU A 182 14.63 -5.05 10.04
C GLU A 182 15.63 -5.67 11.04
N ARG A 183 16.94 -5.48 10.82
CA ARG A 183 18.02 -6.06 11.64
C ARG A 183 18.22 -5.31 12.96
N ASP A 184 17.90 -4.02 13.01
CA ASP A 184 18.37 -3.13 14.09
C ASP A 184 17.25 -2.35 14.81
N LEU A 185 15.98 -2.68 14.59
CA LEU A 185 14.88 -2.04 15.32
C LEU A 185 14.70 -2.71 16.69
N PRO A 186 14.73 -1.95 17.81
CA PRO A 186 14.36 -2.50 19.11
C PRO A 186 12.95 -3.09 19.04
N PRO A 187 12.59 -4.05 19.92
CA PRO A 187 11.27 -4.70 19.93
C PRO A 187 10.09 -3.77 20.33
N SER A 188 10.22 -2.46 20.11
CA SER A 188 9.18 -1.49 20.36
C SER A 188 8.16 -1.47 19.22
N ASN A 189 7.01 -2.11 19.48
CA ASN A 189 5.64 -1.73 19.12
C ASN A 189 5.31 -1.11 17.74
N LYS A 190 6.14 -1.28 16.72
CA LYS A 190 5.76 -1.04 15.33
C LYS A 190 5.38 -2.37 14.72
N SER A 191 4.08 -2.56 14.48
CA SER A 191 3.46 -3.51 13.54
C SER A 191 4.46 -4.32 12.72
N ARG A 192 4.80 -5.52 13.21
CA ARG A 192 5.60 -6.47 12.43
C ARG A 192 4.76 -6.94 11.24
N GLY A 193 4.87 -6.24 10.12
CA GLY A 193 4.27 -6.62 8.84
C GLY A 193 5.00 -7.82 8.22
N MET A 194 4.99 -7.93 6.89
CA MET A 194 5.75 -8.99 6.21
C MET A 194 7.26 -8.79 6.44
N ILE A 195 7.85 -9.67 7.26
CA ILE A 195 9.27 -9.69 7.53
C ILE A 195 9.97 -10.53 6.47
N LEU A 196 10.82 -9.89 5.68
CA LEU A 196 11.80 -10.60 4.87
C LEU A 196 12.94 -11.02 5.79
N ARG A 197 13.42 -12.25 5.62
CA ARG A 197 14.58 -12.78 6.34
C ARG A 197 15.66 -13.13 5.36
N GLU A 198 16.86 -12.67 5.65
CA GLU A 198 18.04 -13.06 4.90
C GLU A 198 18.34 -14.54 5.19
N PHE A 199 18.41 -15.34 4.14
CA PHE A 199 18.86 -16.72 4.26
C PHE A 199 20.38 -16.77 4.20
N LYS A 200 21.01 -17.51 5.10
CA LYS A 200 22.42 -17.84 4.95
C LYS A 200 22.60 -18.72 3.71
N PRO A 201 23.74 -18.63 2.99
CA PRO A 201 23.97 -19.41 1.76
C PRO A 201 23.72 -20.91 1.93
N GLN A 202 24.11 -21.47 3.09
CA GLN A 202 23.87 -22.88 3.42
C GLN A 202 22.38 -23.22 3.53
N GLN A 203 21.59 -22.38 4.20
CA GLN A 203 20.14 -22.57 4.34
C GLN A 203 19.42 -22.42 3.00
N LEU A 204 19.91 -21.51 2.16
CA LEU A 204 19.38 -21.29 0.82
C LEU A 204 19.60 -22.52 -0.07
N GLN A 205 20.78 -23.15 -0.01
CA GLN A 205 21.09 -24.38 -0.74
C GLN A 205 20.23 -25.56 -0.26
N GLU A 206 20.06 -25.71 1.06
CA GLU A 206 19.18 -26.72 1.66
C GLU A 206 17.72 -26.53 1.20
N MET A 207 17.21 -25.29 1.21
CA MET A 207 15.86 -24.99 0.76
C MET A 207 15.68 -25.21 -0.75
N ARG A 208 16.65 -24.84 -1.58
CA ARG A 208 16.65 -25.12 -3.03
C ARG A 208 16.54 -26.63 -3.28
N THR A 209 17.35 -27.41 -2.58
CA THR A 209 17.35 -28.89 -2.65
C THR A 209 16.00 -29.45 -2.22
N LYS A 210 15.46 -28.97 -1.09
CA LYS A 210 14.17 -29.42 -0.56
C LYS A 210 12.99 -29.12 -1.50
N LEU A 211 13.05 -28.00 -2.21
CA LEU A 211 12.01 -27.57 -3.15
C LEU A 211 12.24 -28.08 -4.57
N GLY A 212 13.33 -28.81 -4.83
CA GLY A 212 13.67 -29.34 -6.16
C GLY A 212 13.98 -28.24 -7.18
N LEU A 213 14.44 -27.07 -6.74
CA LEU A 213 14.76 -25.93 -7.60
C LEU A 213 16.20 -26.06 -8.09
N ALA A 214 16.38 -26.23 -9.40
CA ALA A 214 17.68 -26.15 -10.05
C ALA A 214 18.09 -24.69 -10.29
N GLU A 215 19.38 -24.44 -10.49
CA GLU A 215 19.81 -23.15 -11.02
C GLU A 215 19.26 -23.00 -12.44
N TRP A 216 18.86 -21.76 -12.76
CA TRP A 216 18.33 -21.47 -14.08
C TRP A 216 19.51 -21.38 -15.04
N ASP A 217 19.73 -22.44 -15.82
CA ASP A 217 20.70 -22.46 -16.92
C ASP A 217 20.14 -21.54 -18.02
N GLY A 218 20.53 -20.26 -18.00
CA GLY A 218 20.05 -19.28 -18.96
C GLY A 218 20.49 -19.61 -20.39
N GLU A 219 19.51 -19.78 -21.29
CA GLU A 219 19.67 -19.61 -22.74
C GLU A 219 19.35 -18.17 -23.16
#